data_AF-A0A935HML1-F1
#
_entry.id   AF-A0A935HML1-F1
#
_cell.length_a   1.000
_cell.length_b   1.000
_cell.length_c   1.000
_cell.angle_alpha   90.00
_cell.angle_beta   90.00
_cell.angle_gamma   90.00
#
_symmetry.space_group_name_H-M   'P 1'
#
loop_
_entity.id
_entity.type
_entity.pdbx_description
1 polymer ?
#
loop_
_entity_poly.entity_id
_entity_poly.type
_entity_poly.pdbx_seq_one_letter_code
_entity_poly.pdbx_strand_id
1 'polypeptide(L)' 'MKPIALKGINNNIARIRIVGEGTLLSYRLFDKLYWSDKPGIVYIDLPPERMDKNGTIVSVLLDGPVSEYQGEVKAVESNL' A
#
# COMPACT_ATOMS: atom_id res chain seq x y z
N MET A 1 8.66 -13.72 -8.06
CA MET A 1 9.13 -12.59 -7.22
C MET A 1 8.04 -12.23 -6.23
N LYS A 2 8.37 -11.74 -5.03
CA LYS A 2 7.34 -11.37 -4.04
C LYS A 2 6.75 -9.99 -4.39
N PRO A 3 5.42 -9.81 -4.31
CA PRO A 3 4.80 -8.51 -4.52
C PRO A 3 5.20 -7.52 -3.42
N ILE A 4 5.16 -6.23 -3.73
CA ILE A 4 5.34 -5.17 -2.72
C ILE A 4 4.01 -4.97 -2.00
N ALA A 5 4.03 -4.97 -0.67
CA ALA A 5 2.86 -4.69 0.15
C ALA A 5 2.88 -3.23 0.62
N LEU A 6 1.81 -2.50 0.32
CA LEU A 6 1.51 -1.19 0.90
C LEU A 6 0.42 -1.38 1.98
N LYS A 7 0.75 -1.00 3.21
CA LYS A 7 -0.11 -1.18 4.39
C LYS A 7 -0.40 0.18 5.03
N GLY A 8 -1.52 0.27 5.74
CA GLY A 8 -1.81 1.43 6.59
C GLY A 8 -2.26 2.67 5.84
N ILE A 9 -2.64 2.57 4.56
CA ILE A 9 -3.19 3.68 3.78
C ILE A 9 -4.71 3.50 3.70
N ASN A 10 -5.46 4.53 4.13
CA ASN A 10 -6.93 4.51 4.13
C ASN A 10 -7.53 4.84 2.77
N ASN A 11 -6.78 5.58 1.94
CA ASN A 11 -7.20 6.01 0.62
C ASN A 11 -7.44 4.85 -0.35
N ASN A 12 -8.29 5.05 -1.35
CA ASN A 12 -8.27 4.19 -2.52
C ASN A 12 -7.07 4.53 -3.40
N ILE A 13 -6.63 3.54 -4.15
CA ILE A 13 -5.55 3.71 -5.13
C ILE A 13 -6.16 4.18 -6.44
N ALA A 14 -5.74 5.36 -6.91
CA ALA A 14 -6.13 5.86 -8.23
C ALA A 14 -5.22 5.33 -9.34
N ARG A 15 -3.91 5.20 -9.08
CA ARG A 15 -2.93 4.69 -10.05
C ARG A 15 -1.66 4.21 -9.39
N ILE A 16 -1.04 3.17 -9.93
CA ILE A 16 0.33 2.76 -9.57
C ILE A 16 1.16 2.67 -10.84
N ARG A 17 2.39 3.19 -10.81
CA ARG A 17 3.33 3.10 -11.94
C ARG A 17 4.79 3.07 -11.51
N ILE A 18 5.65 2.57 -12.40
CA ILE A 18 7.10 2.75 -12.30
C ILE A 18 7.45 4.20 -12.67
N VAL A 19 8.24 4.86 -11.84
CA VAL A 19 8.73 6.23 -12.09
C VAL A 19 9.80 6.20 -13.19
N GLY A 20 9.84 7.24 -14.03
CA GLY A 20 10.72 7.30 -15.20
C GLY A 20 10.06 6.66 -16.42
N GLU A 21 10.05 5.33 -16.51
CA GLU A 21 9.48 4.58 -17.66
C GLU A 21 7.96 4.78 -17.79
N GLY A 22 7.22 4.83 -16.67
CA GLY A 22 5.78 5.11 -16.66
C GLY A 22 4.87 3.88 -16.77
N THR A 23 5.41 2.66 -16.82
CA THR A 23 4.63 1.40 -16.84
C THR A 23 3.59 1.38 -15.72
N LEU A 24 2.33 1.21 -16.08
CA LEU A 24 1.24 1.03 -15.12
C LEU A 24 1.33 -0.37 -14.49
N LEU A 25 1.15 -0.42 -13.17
CA LEU A 25 1.20 -1.66 -12.41
C LEU A 25 -0.20 -2.03 -11.94
N SER A 26 -0.51 -3.32 -12.04
CA SER A 26 -1.70 -3.91 -11.42
C SER A 26 -1.48 -4.07 -9.92
N TYR A 27 -2.58 -4.03 -9.17
CA TYR A 27 -2.57 -4.33 -7.74
C TYR A 27 -3.83 -5.10 -7.34
N ARG A 28 -3.77 -5.72 -6.16
CA ARG A 28 -4.90 -6.38 -5.52
C ARG A 28 -5.03 -5.90 -4.08
N LEU A 29 -6.25 -5.64 -3.64
CA LEU A 29 -6.58 -5.32 -2.25
C LEU A 29 -6.99 -6.60 -1.54
N PHE A 30 -6.32 -6.92 -0.45
CA PHE A 30 -6.62 -8.05 0.42
C PHE A 30 -7.00 -7.59 1.82
N ASP A 31 -7.72 -8.44 2.55
CA ASP A 31 -8.06 -8.26 3.98
C ASP A 31 -8.78 -6.96 4.33
N LYS A 32 -9.45 -6.31 3.37
CA LYS A 32 -10.35 -5.18 3.65
C LYS A 32 -11.74 -5.70 3.99
N LEU A 33 -12.07 -5.68 5.28
CA LEU A 33 -13.40 -6.05 5.78
C LEU A 33 -14.33 -4.83 5.69
N TYR A 34 -15.54 -5.02 5.16
CA TYR A 34 -16.48 -3.91 4.94
C TYR A 34 -16.93 -3.22 6.24
N TRP A 35 -16.89 -3.93 7.35
CA TRP A 35 -17.33 -3.48 8.68
C TRP A 35 -16.20 -2.92 9.55
N SER A 36 -14.96 -2.92 9.05
CA SER A 36 -13.79 -2.46 9.82
C SER A 36 -13.18 -1.22 9.21
N ASP A 37 -12.81 -0.26 10.05
CA ASP A 37 -12.05 0.91 9.64
C ASP A 37 -10.57 0.60 9.35
N LYS A 38 -10.10 -0.61 9.71
CA LYS A 38 -8.75 -1.06 9.35
C LYS A 38 -8.63 -1.11 7.82
N PRO A 39 -7.58 -0.50 7.23
CA PRO A 39 -7.33 -0.62 5.81
C PRO A 39 -6.92 -2.05 5.48
N GLY A 40 -7.26 -2.49 4.26
CA GLY A 40 -6.69 -3.70 3.71
C GLY A 40 -5.22 -3.52 3.34
N ILE A 41 -4.64 -4.55 2.73
CA ILE A 41 -3.27 -4.54 2.24
C ILE A 41 -3.32 -4.49 0.72
N VAL A 42 -2.66 -3.49 0.13
CA VAL A 42 -2.49 -3.37 -1.32
C VAL A 42 -1.22 -4.13 -1.71
N TYR A 43 -1.38 -5.18 -2.51
CA TYR A 43 -0.27 -5.92 -3.10
C TYR A 43 -0.07 -5.48 -4.54
N ILE A 44 1.14 -4.99 -4.83
CA ILE A 44 1.53 -4.43 -6.12
C ILE A 44 2.38 -5.47 -6.85
N ASP A 45 1.95 -5.84 -8.05
CA ASP A 45 2.68 -6.77 -8.91
C ASP A 45 3.76 -6.01 -9.68
N LEU A 46 5.03 -6.43 -9.54
CA LEU A 46 6.17 -5.88 -10.27
C LEU A 46 6.71 -6.91 -11.26
N PRO A 47 6.65 -6.65 -12.57
CA PRO A 47 7.26 -7.52 -13.58
C PRO A 47 8.79 -7.44 -13.51
N PRO A 48 9.51 -8.55 -13.26
CA PRO A 48 10.97 -8.56 -13.12
C PRO A 48 11.71 -7.92 -14.31
N GLU A 49 11.18 -8.06 -15.52
CA GLU A 49 11.73 -7.54 -16.75
C GLU A 49 11.66 -6.01 -16.87
N ARG A 50 10.86 -5.34 -16.05
CA ARG A 50 10.74 -3.86 -16.00
C ARG A 50 11.49 -3.23 -14.84
N MET A 51 12.17 -4.03 -14.03
CA MET A 51 12.89 -3.52 -12.88
C MET A 51 14.22 -2.89 -13.26
N ASP A 52 14.51 -1.75 -12.63
CA ASP A 52 15.83 -1.15 -12.66
C ASP A 52 16.83 -1.97 -11.83
N LYS A 53 18.08 -2.05 -12.31
CA LYS A 53 19.15 -2.86 -11.69
C LYS A 53 19.60 -2.34 -10.33
N ASN A 54 19.49 -1.03 -10.09
CA ASN A 54 19.95 -0.37 -8.87
C ASN A 54 18.80 -0.13 -7.89
N GLY A 55 17.61 0.14 -8.41
CA GLY A 55 16.42 0.31 -7.59
C GLY A 55 15.21 0.77 -8.39
N THR A 56 14.10 0.05 -8.25
CA THR A 56 12.84 0.40 -8.90
C THR A 56 12.02 1.33 -8.01
N ILE A 57 11.72 2.53 -8.50
CA ILE A 57 10.86 3.49 -7.80
C ILE A 57 9.44 3.37 -8.32
N VAL A 58 8.48 3.21 -7.42
CA VAL A 58 7.05 3.10 -7.72
C VAL A 58 6.33 4.31 -7.16
N SER A 59 5.55 5.00 -7.99
CA SER A 59 4.64 6.05 -7.53
C SER A 59 3.24 5.48 -7.36
N VAL A 60 2.64 5.77 -6.21
CA VAL A 60 1.25 5.43 -5.89
C VAL A 60 0.46 6.74 -5.80
N LEU A 61 -0.49 6.92 -6.70
CA LEU A 61 -1.43 8.04 -6.68
C LEU A 61 -2.66 7.63 -5.89
N LEU A 62 -2.99 8.42 -4.88
CA LEU A 62 -4.14 8.22 -4.00
C LEU A 62 -5.33 9.06 -4.48
N ASP A 63 -6.55 8.67 -4.11
CA ASP A 63 -7.79 9.39 -4.38
C ASP A 63 -8.03 10.61 -3.49
N GLY A 64 -6.96 11.19 -2.93
CA GLY A 64 -6.98 12.36 -2.07
C GLY A 64 -5.64 12.59 -1.38
N PRO A 65 -5.57 13.55 -0.44
CA PRO A 65 -4.43 13.68 0.47
C PRO A 65 -4.15 12.35 1.19
N VAL A 66 -2.88 12.10 1.48
CA VAL A 66 -2.47 10.88 2.19
C VAL A 66 -3.16 10.80 3.56
N SER A 67 -3.83 9.68 3.79
CA SER A 67 -4.50 9.35 5.05
C SER A 67 -3.95 8.02 5.55
N GLU A 68 -3.28 8.09 6.70
CA GLU A 68 -2.66 6.93 7.34
C GLU A 68 -3.59 6.37 8.41
N TYR A 69 -3.62 5.04 8.52
CA TYR A 69 -4.29 4.36 9.61
C TYR A 69 -3.46 4.48 10.88
N GLN A 70 -4.02 5.16 11.88
CA GLN A 70 -3.47 5.20 13.23
C GLN A 70 -4.21 4.18 14.09
N GLY A 71 -3.50 3.15 14.55
CA GLY A 71 -4.08 2.18 15.47
C GLY A 71 -4.35 2.80 16.83
N GLU A 72 -5.35 2.28 17.55
CA GLU A 72 -5.55 2.63 18.96
C GLU A 72 -4.34 2.15 19.79
N VAL A 73 -3.61 3.09 20.37
CA VAL A 73 -2.65 2.80 21.44
C VAL A 73 -3.42 2.86 22.75
N LYS A 74 -3.91 1.72 23.24
CA LYS A 74 -4.46 1.66 24.60
C LYS A 74 -3.30 1.70 25.59
N ALA A 75 -3.43 2.52 26.63
CA ALA A 75 -2.51 2.49 27.75
C ALA A 75 -2.46 1.08 28.33
N VAL A 76 -1.26 0.58 28.63
CA VAL A 76 -1.11 -0.65 29.40
C VAL A 76 -1.59 -0.33 30.82
N GLU A 77 -2.80 -0.75 31.16
CA GLU A 77 -3.24 -0.73 32.55
C GLU A 77 -2.42 -1.79 33.29
N SER A 78 -1.50 -1.33 34.13
CA SER A 78 -0.76 -2.18 35.05
C SER A 78 -1.76 -2.82 36.01
N ASN A 79 -2.04 -4.10 35.83
CA ASN A 79 -2.73 -4.89 36.86
C ASN A 79 -1.77 -5.03 38.05
N LEU A 80 -2.00 -4.21 39.08
CA LEU A 80 -1.47 -4.39 40.44
C LEU A 80 -2.20 -5.54 41.13
#